data_AF-A0A087D444-F1
#
_entry.id   AF-A0A087D444-F1
#
_cell.length_a   1.000
_cell.length_b   1.000
_cell.length_c   1.000
_cell.angle_alpha   90.00
_cell.angle_beta   90.00
_cell.angle_gamma   90.00
#
_symmetry.space_group_name_H-M   'P 1'
#
loop_
_entity.id
_entity.type
_entity.pdbx_description
1 polymer ?
#
loop_
_entity_poly.entity_id
_entity_poly.type
_entity_poly.pdbx_seq_one_letter_code
_entity_poly.pdbx_strand_id
1 'polypeptide(L)'
;MALAIQPDFLAQLRQNRGLSEDAFARACGVSRNRLEELVNGATPTMLEFSNIQLGFNCGDKGIPMIASESSDDVKGEQKLVA
;
A
#
# COMPACT_ATOMS: atom_id res chain seq x y z
N MET A 1 1.38 14.78 -4.29
CA MET A 1 0.29 14.19 -3.48
C MET A 1 0.05 12.79 -4.01
N ALA A 2 0.51 11.79 -3.28
CA ALA A 2 0.37 10.39 -3.67
C ALA A 2 -0.85 9.78 -2.97
N LEU A 3 -1.47 8.77 -3.56
CA LEU A 3 -2.45 7.94 -2.87
C LEU A 3 -1.73 6.68 -2.39
N ALA A 4 -1.98 6.28 -1.15
CA ALA A 4 -1.50 5.05 -0.58
C ALA A 4 -2.66 4.25 -0.01
N ILE A 5 -2.52 2.94 0.03
CA ILE A 5 -3.46 2.10 0.78
C ILE A 5 -3.20 2.38 2.27
N GLN A 6 -4.26 2.45 3.07
CA GLN A 6 -4.11 2.70 4.49
C GLN A 6 -3.11 1.69 5.09
N PRO A 7 -2.06 2.15 5.79
CA PRO A 7 -1.18 1.27 6.54
C PRO A 7 -2.04 0.47 7.52
N ASP A 8 -1.68 -0.78 7.75
CA ASP A 8 -2.48 -1.80 8.45
C ASP A 8 -3.63 -2.44 7.67
N PHE A 9 -4.21 -1.84 6.62
CA PHE A 9 -5.33 -2.49 5.91
C PHE A 9 -4.89 -3.81 5.26
N LEU A 10 -3.77 -3.81 4.53
CA LEU A 10 -3.23 -5.01 3.90
C LEU A 10 -2.81 -6.06 4.95
N ALA A 11 -2.23 -5.62 6.07
CA ALA A 11 -1.83 -6.50 7.16
C ALA A 11 -3.05 -7.17 7.83
N GLN A 12 -4.10 -6.39 8.11
CA GLN A 12 -5.36 -6.89 8.65
C GLN A 12 -6.06 -7.81 7.66
N LEU A 13 -6.07 -7.47 6.37
CA LEU A 13 -6.67 -8.28 5.31
C LEU A 13 -5.96 -9.64 5.20
N ARG A 14 -4.62 -9.65 5.27
CA ARG A 14 -3.83 -10.89 5.31
C ARG A 14 -4.15 -11.74 6.53
N GLN A 15 -4.19 -11.13 7.72
CA GLN A 15 -4.49 -11.84 8.97
C GLN A 15 -5.91 -12.41 8.97
N ASN A 16 -6.91 -11.63 8.55
CA ASN A 16 -8.31 -12.07 8.46
C ASN A 16 -8.50 -13.25 7.50
N ARG A 17 -7.66 -13.37 6.47
CA ARG A 17 -7.69 -14.48 5.52
C ARG A 17 -6.77 -15.63 5.89
N GLY A 18 -5.96 -15.50 6.95
CA GLY A 18 -5.00 -16.51 7.37
C GLY A 18 -3.94 -16.83 6.32
N LEU A 19 -3.58 -15.86 5.47
CA LEU A 19 -2.67 -16.09 4.34
C LEU A 19 -1.22 -15.84 4.73
N SER A 20 -0.34 -16.73 4.27
CA SER A 20 1.10 -16.47 4.24
C SER A 20 1.40 -15.28 3.34
N GLU A 21 2.51 -14.58 3.61
CA GLU A 21 2.92 -13.39 2.84
C GLU A 21 3.06 -13.67 1.34
N ASP A 22 3.61 -14.83 0.96
CA ASP A 22 3.74 -15.25 -0.44
C ASP A 22 2.39 -15.48 -1.11
N ALA A 23 1.46 -16.14 -0.39
CA ALA A 23 0.10 -16.37 -0.89
C ALA A 23 -0.67 -15.05 -1.03
N PHE A 24 -0.46 -14.11 -0.10
CA PHE A 24 -1.05 -12.78 -0.16
C PHE A 24 -0.49 -11.96 -1.33
N ALA A 25 0.83 -11.98 -1.55
CA ALA A 25 1.46 -11.31 -2.67
C ALA A 25 0.92 -11.84 -4.01
N ARG A 26 0.81 -13.17 -4.15
CA ARG A 26 0.20 -13.81 -5.33
C ARG A 26 -1.26 -13.44 -5.53
N ALA A 27 -2.05 -13.39 -4.46
CA ALA A 27 -3.46 -12.96 -4.53
C ALA A 27 -3.61 -11.49 -4.94
N CYS A 28 -2.67 -10.63 -4.54
CA CYS A 28 -2.58 -9.24 -4.98
C CYS A 28 -1.99 -9.10 -6.40
N GLY A 29 -1.45 -10.17 -6.99
CA GLY A 29 -0.79 -10.14 -8.29
C GLY A 29 0.54 -9.37 -8.29
N VAL A 30 1.22 -9.29 -7.14
CA VAL A 30 2.49 -8.56 -6.97
C VAL A 30 3.61 -9.45 -6.45
N SER A 31 4.85 -9.01 -6.67
CA SER A 31 6.02 -9.61 -6.03
C SER A 31 6.07 -9.29 -4.53
N ARG A 32 6.80 -10.09 -3.75
CA ARG A 32 6.95 -9.88 -2.30
C ARG A 32 7.54 -8.50 -1.95
N ASN A 33 8.58 -8.08 -2.66
CA ASN A 33 9.16 -6.74 -2.47
C ASN A 33 8.13 -5.64 -2.74
N ARG A 34 7.32 -5.82 -3.79
CA ARG A 34 6.30 -4.84 -4.16
C ARG A 34 5.18 -4.79 -3.12
N LEU A 35 4.79 -5.93 -2.56
CA LEU A 35 3.86 -5.99 -1.44
C LEU A 35 4.41 -5.21 -0.22
N GLU A 36 5.70 -5.37 0.10
CA GLU A 36 6.35 -4.65 1.19
C GLU A 36 6.34 -3.14 0.94
N GLU A 37 6.61 -2.68 -0.28
CA GLU A 37 6.47 -1.26 -0.66
C GLU A 37 5.05 -0.75 -0.41
N LEU A 38 4.02 -1.49 -0.84
CA LEU A 38 2.62 -1.12 -0.66
C LEU A 38 2.22 -1.05 0.82
N VAL A 39 2.74 -1.97 1.65
CA VAL A 39 2.53 -1.96 3.11
C VAL A 39 3.20 -0.75 3.75
N ASN A 40 4.36 -0.33 3.23
CA ASN A 40 5.06 0.87 3.67
C ASN A 40 4.47 2.19 3.10
N GLY A 41 3.32 2.13 2.43
CA GLY A 41 2.61 3.31 1.94
C GLY A 41 3.03 3.76 0.53
N ALA A 42 3.64 2.88 -0.26
CA ALA A 42 3.85 3.14 -1.67
C ALA A 42 2.52 3.22 -2.43
N THR A 43 2.52 4.01 -3.50
CA THR A 43 1.34 4.16 -4.35
C THR A 43 1.07 2.89 -5.17
N PRO A 44 -0.11 2.26 -5.04
CA PRO A 44 -0.50 1.18 -5.92
C PRO A 44 -0.80 1.71 -7.32
N THR A 45 -0.47 0.89 -8.30
CA THR A 45 -0.98 1.06 -9.66
C THR A 45 -2.46 0.65 -9.73
N MET A 46 -3.17 1.12 -10.76
CA MET A 46 -4.58 0.75 -10.98
C MET A 46 -4.77 -0.77 -11.12
N LEU A 47 -3.77 -1.48 -11.65
CA LEU A 47 -3.81 -2.94 -11.78
C LEU A 47 -3.71 -3.63 -10.40
N GLU A 48 -2.78 -3.19 -9.56
CA GLU A 48 -2.61 -3.70 -8.20
C GLU A 48 -3.87 -3.46 -7.37
N PHE A 49 -4.45 -2.27 -7.47
CA PHE A 49 -5.71 -1.94 -6.80
C PHE A 49 -6.85 -2.86 -7.24
N SER A 50 -7.00 -3.06 -8.57
CA SER A 50 -8.03 -3.94 -9.13
C SER A 50 -7.84 -5.39 -8.69
N ASN A 51 -6.59 -5.89 -8.68
CA ASN A 51 -6.27 -7.24 -8.24
C ASN A 51 -6.59 -7.45 -6.76
N ILE A 52 -6.28 -6.48 -5.90
CA ILE A 52 -6.63 -6.55 -4.47
C ILE A 52 -8.16 -6.54 -4.30
N GLN A 53 -8.84 -5.64 -5.01
CA GLN A 53 -10.30 -5.53 -4.92
C GLN A 53 -11.01 -6.81 -5.35
N LEU A 54 -10.59 -7.40 -6.46
CA LEU A 54 -11.15 -8.65 -6.99
C LEU A 54 -10.72 -9.88 -6.17
N GLY A 55 -9.43 -9.97 -5.82
CA GLY A 55 -8.86 -11.11 -5.11
C GLY A 55 -9.40 -11.29 -3.69
N PHE A 56 -9.78 -10.19 -3.03
CA PHE A 56 -10.30 -10.23 -1.67
C PHE A 56 -11.79 -9.92 -1.55
N ASN A 57 -12.45 -9.70 -2.70
CA ASN A 57 -13.85 -9.29 -2.81
C ASN A 57 -14.17 -8.06 -1.94
N CYS A 58 -13.34 -7.02 -2.02
CA CYS A 58 -13.52 -5.78 -1.25
C CYS A 58 -14.63 -4.87 -1.81
N GLY A 59 -15.54 -5.40 -2.66
CA GLY A 59 -16.55 -4.60 -3.38
C GLY A 59 -17.57 -3.87 -2.49
N ASP A 60 -17.80 -4.37 -1.28
CA ASP A 60 -18.83 -3.81 -0.38
C ASP A 60 -18.32 -2.65 0.49
N LYS A 61 -17.03 -2.69 0.88
CA LYS A 61 -16.40 -1.70 1.77
C LYS A 61 -15.30 -0.86 1.10
N GLY A 62 -14.91 -1.23 -0.12
CA GLY A 62 -13.77 -0.64 -0.83
C GLY A 62 -12.43 -0.96 -0.15
N ILE A 63 -11.37 -0.38 -0.72
CA ILE A 63 -10.03 -0.37 -0.14
C ILE A 63 -9.81 1.04 0.43
N PRO A 64 -9.58 1.20 1.75
CA PRO A 64 -9.32 2.50 2.33
C PRO A 64 -7.99 3.04 1.80
N MET A 65 -8.05 4.21 1.16
CA MET A 65 -6.89 4.92 0.65
C MET A 65 -6.70 6.22 1.43
N ILE A 66 -5.45 6.56 1.70
CA ILE A 66 -5.06 7.81 2.34
C ILE A 66 -4.19 8.62 1.37
N ALA A 67 -4.19 9.94 1.55
CA ALA A 67 -3.17 10.76 0.92
C ALA A 67 -1.83 10.45 1.60
N SER A 68 -0.90 9.86 0.87
CA SER A 68 0.50 9.82 1.28
C SER A 68 1.13 11.15 0.90
N GLU A 69 1.68 11.82 1.90
CA GLU A 69 2.73 12.80 1.70
C GLU A 69 3.89 12.01 1.10
N SER A 70 4.07 12.09 -0.22
CA SER A 70 5.33 11.68 -0.81
C SER A 70 6.39 12.55 -0.16
N SER A 71 7.08 12.02 0.85
CA SER A 71 8.34 12.58 1.30
C SER A 71 9.33 12.38 0.15
N ASP A 72 9.24 13.22 -0.87
CA ASP A 72 10.44 13.83 -1.42
C ASP A 72 11.08 14.60 -0.26
N ASP A 73 11.78 13.87 0.63
CA ASP A 73 12.83 14.45 1.46
C ASP A 73 13.96 14.85 0.50
N VAL A 74 13.72 15.91 -0.26
CA VAL A 74 14.81 16.76 -0.70
C VAL A 74 15.34 17.35 0.59
N LYS A 75 16.41 16.74 1.09
CA LYS A 75 17.32 17.24 2.12
C LYS A 75 17.67 18.71 1.85
N GLY A 76 16.78 19.60 2.27
CA GLY A 76 16.98 21.04 2.26
C GLY A 76 17.47 21.44 3.63
N GLU A 77 18.80 21.43 3.82
CA GLU A 77 19.44 22.11 4.94
C GLU A 77 18.97 23.58 4.96
N GLN A 78 17.98 23.90 5.78
CA GLN A 78 17.69 25.29 6.15
C GLN A 78 18.73 25.73 7.18
N LYS A 79 19.89 26.15 6.70
CA LYS A 79 20.78 27.04 7.48
C LYS A 79 20.29 28.47 7.26
N LEU A 80 19.30 28.89 8.06
CA LEU A 80 18.93 30.30 8.14
C LEU A 80 19.91 31.01 9.08
N VAL A 81 20.65 31.94 8.49
CA VAL A 81 21.53 32.91 9.15
C VAL A 81 20.73 33.84 10.06
N ALA A 82 21.23 34.04 11.27
CA ALA A 82 21.12 35.26 12.05
C ALA A 82 22.44 35.47 12.79
#